data_AF-X8CNG6-F1
#
_entry.id   AF-X8CNG6-F1
#
_cell.length_a   1.000
_cell.length_b   1.000
_cell.length_c   1.000
_cell.angle_alpha   90.00
_cell.angle_beta   90.00
_cell.angle_gamma   90.00
#
_symmetry.space_group_name_H-M   'P 1'
#
loop_
_entity.id
_entity.type
_entity.pdbx_description
1 polymer ?
#
loop_
_entity_poly.entity_id
_entity_poly.type
_entity_poly.pdbx_seq_one_letter_code
_entity_poly.pdbx_strand_id
1 'polypeptide(L)'
;MAAPILLIASVAARLAWTYLAPNGANFVDLHVYLGGAAAIDHPGTLYSYVYADQTPDFPLPFTYPPFAAVVFYPLHLLPFGLVAFLWQIATMAALYGAIRISQRLTAAPAGPAAADWRWRGRRSRSGLSRCAAHSTTARSMFCS
;
A
#
# COMPACT_ATOMS: atom_id res chain seq x y z
N MET A 1 -27.70 2.84 -9.21
CA MET A 1 -27.10 2.62 -10.54
C MET A 1 -25.94 3.56 -10.87
N ALA A 2 -25.74 4.67 -10.14
CA ALA A 2 -24.65 5.61 -10.41
C ALA A 2 -23.24 5.10 -10.06
N ALA A 3 -23.10 4.19 -9.08
CA ALA A 3 -21.80 3.71 -8.60
C ALA A 3 -20.87 3.13 -9.69
N PRO A 4 -21.29 2.21 -10.58
CA PRO A 4 -20.43 1.71 -11.65
C PRO A 4 -20.03 2.80 -12.66
N ILE A 5 -20.93 3.74 -12.95
CA ILE A 5 -20.67 4.86 -13.86
C ILE A 5 -19.60 5.78 -13.27
N LEU A 6 -19.71 6.12 -11.98
CA LEU A 6 -18.72 6.94 -11.28
C LEU A 6 -17.36 6.24 -11.23
N LEU A 7 -17.33 4.92 -11.02
CA LEU A 7 -16.09 4.15 -11.07
C LEU A 7 -15.45 4.23 -12.46
N ILE A 8 -16.20 3.94 -13.53
CA ILE A 8 -15.70 4.02 -14.91
C ILE A 8 -15.21 5.43 -15.23
N ALA A 9 -15.98 6.46 -14.88
CA ALA A 9 -15.61 7.85 -15.08
C ALA A 9 -14.32 8.21 -14.32
N SER A 10 -14.15 7.75 -13.07
CA SER A 10 -12.94 7.98 -12.28
C SER A 10 -11.71 7.29 -12.88
N VAL A 11 -11.86 6.07 -13.37
CA VAL A 11 -10.78 5.32 -14.04
C VAL A 11 -10.40 5.99 -15.35
N ALA A 12 -11.39 6.38 -16.16
CA ALA A 12 -11.15 7.09 -17.41
C ALA A 12 -10.46 8.44 -17.18
N ALA A 13 -10.93 9.22 -16.20
CA ALA A 13 -10.29 10.49 -15.83
C ALA A 13 -8.85 10.28 -15.36
N ARG A 14 -8.58 9.21 -14.58
CA ARG A 14 -7.22 8.89 -14.13
C ARG A 14 -6.30 8.52 -15.29
N LEU A 15 -6.77 7.69 -16.23
CA LEU A 15 -6.00 7.33 -17.43
C LEU A 15 -5.77 8.54 -18.34
N ALA A 16 -6.80 9.37 -18.54
CA ALA A 16 -6.69 10.59 -19.32
C ALA A 16 -5.64 11.53 -18.74
N TRP A 17 -5.63 11.73 -17.42
CA TRP A 17 -4.58 12.52 -16.77
C TRP A 17 -3.18 11.93 -16.99
N THR A 18 -3.03 10.61 -16.83
CA THR A 18 -1.74 9.93 -17.01
C THR A 18 -1.18 10.06 -18.42
N TYR A 19 -2.02 9.96 -19.46
CA TYR A 19 -1.57 9.92 -20.85
C TYR A 19 -1.64 11.25 -21.61
N LEU A 20 -2.47 12.19 -21.16
CA LEU A 20 -2.63 13.50 -21.81
C LEU A 20 -1.85 14.61 -21.11
N ALA A 21 -1.51 14.46 -19.82
CA ALA A 21 -0.69 15.45 -19.14
C ALA A 21 0.80 15.25 -19.48
N PRO A 22 1.58 16.32 -19.73
CA PRO A 22 3.00 16.24 -20.11
C PRO A 22 3.88 15.43 -19.15
N ASN A 23 3.52 15.42 -17.86
CA ASN A 23 4.22 14.72 -16.78
C ASN A 23 3.39 13.59 -16.16
N GLY A 24 2.25 13.24 -16.77
CA GLY A 24 1.27 12.32 -16.19
C GLY A 24 1.77 10.87 -16.08
N ALA A 25 2.73 10.51 -16.91
CA ALA A 25 3.37 9.19 -16.96
C ALA A 25 4.80 9.18 -16.39
N ASN A 26 5.16 10.18 -15.57
CA ASN A 26 6.44 10.23 -14.87
C ASN A 26 6.43 9.24 -13.70
N PHE A 27 6.39 7.94 -14.01
CA PHE A 27 6.45 6.86 -13.01
C PHE A 27 7.90 6.75 -12.49
N VAL A 28 8.34 7.76 -11.74
CA VAL A 28 9.71 7.92 -11.25
C VAL A 28 10.15 6.72 -10.41
N ASP A 29 9.30 6.27 -9.48
CA ASP A 29 9.60 5.10 -8.66
C ASP A 29 9.80 3.84 -9.53
N LEU A 30 8.95 3.64 -10.55
CA LEU A 30 9.03 2.48 -11.42
C LEU A 30 10.33 2.48 -12.24
N HIS A 31 10.78 3.65 -12.68
CA HIS A 31 12.08 3.78 -13.35
C HIS A 31 13.24 3.43 -12.43
N VAL A 32 13.22 3.88 -11.17
CA VAL A 32 14.25 3.53 -10.19
C VAL A 32 14.29 2.01 -9.96
N TYR A 33 13.12 1.36 -9.85
CA TYR A 33 13.06 -0.10 -9.67
C TYR A 33 13.54 -0.89 -10.89
N LEU A 34 13.10 -0.52 -12.10
CA LEU A 34 13.49 -1.22 -13.33
C LEU A 34 14.95 -0.95 -13.71
N GLY A 35 15.41 0.29 -13.52
CA GLY A 35 16.79 0.68 -13.79
C GLY A 35 17.79 0.06 -12.81
N GLY A 36 17.45 0.00 -11.52
CA GLY A 36 18.22 -0.77 -10.55
C GLY A 36 18.21 -2.27 -10.85
N ALA A 37 17.10 -2.83 -11.34
CA ALA A 37 17.04 -4.22 -11.77
C ALA A 37 17.96 -4.52 -12.96
N ALA A 38 18.00 -3.65 -13.98
CA ALA A 38 18.93 -3.79 -15.11
C ALA A 38 20.40 -3.65 -14.69
N ALA A 39 20.69 -2.88 -13.63
CA ALA A 39 22.05 -2.76 -13.09
C ALA A 39 22.59 -4.08 -12.48
N ILE A 40 21.74 -5.07 -12.16
CA ILE A 40 22.21 -6.40 -11.71
C ILE A 40 23.10 -7.09 -12.74
N ASP A 41 22.90 -6.84 -14.04
CA ASP A 41 23.67 -7.49 -15.11
C ASP A 41 25.18 -7.17 -15.06
N HIS A 42 25.55 -6.11 -14.33
CA HIS A 42 26.93 -5.68 -14.16
C HIS A 42 27.32 -5.75 -12.68
N PRO A 43 28.24 -6.65 -12.28
CA PRO A 43 28.67 -6.78 -10.90
C PRO A 43 29.14 -5.44 -10.32
N GLY A 44 28.57 -5.05 -9.17
CA GLY A 44 28.96 -3.85 -8.44
C GLY A 44 28.28 -2.54 -8.87
N THR A 45 27.44 -2.53 -9.91
CA THR A 45 26.83 -1.29 -10.41
C THR A 45 25.46 -0.97 -9.80
N LEU A 46 24.88 -1.90 -9.04
CA LEU A 46 23.54 -1.78 -8.46
C LEU A 46 23.35 -0.50 -7.63
N TYR A 47 24.32 -0.16 -6.77
CA TYR A 47 24.26 1.02 -5.92
C TYR A 47 24.92 2.26 -6.55
N SER A 48 25.61 2.11 -7.68
CA SER A 48 26.07 3.24 -8.48
C SER A 48 25.04 3.71 -9.50
N TYR A 49 23.92 2.98 -9.66
CA TYR A 49 22.82 3.37 -10.51
C TYR A 49 22.10 4.59 -9.96
N VAL A 50 21.89 5.58 -10.83
CA VAL A 50 21.17 6.81 -10.51
C VAL A 50 20.26 7.19 -11.67
N TYR A 51 18.98 7.41 -11.37
CA TYR A 51 18.00 7.86 -12.36
C TYR A 51 17.96 9.40 -12.38
N ALA A 52 18.45 10.00 -13.46
CA ALA A 52 18.50 11.46 -13.65
C ALA A 52 17.58 11.96 -14.79
N ASP A 53 17.03 11.06 -15.62
CA ASP A 53 16.33 11.45 -16.86
C ASP A 53 15.05 12.27 -16.62
N GLN A 54 14.31 11.98 -15.54
CA GLN A 54 13.07 12.70 -15.19
C GLN A 54 13.24 13.63 -14.00
N THR A 55 14.40 13.59 -13.34
CA THR A 55 14.74 14.44 -12.21
C THR A 55 16.19 14.94 -12.32
N PRO A 56 16.52 15.80 -13.32
CA PRO A 56 17.89 16.21 -13.59
C PRO A 56 18.54 16.95 -12.41
N ASP A 57 17.75 17.73 -11.68
CA ASP A 57 18.21 18.51 -10.52
C ASP A 57 18.35 17.65 -9.25
N PHE A 58 17.70 16.49 -9.19
CA PHE A 58 17.68 15.58 -8.04
C PHE A 58 17.76 14.13 -8.52
N PRO A 59 18.97 13.65 -8.87
CA PRO A 59 19.14 12.34 -9.45
C PRO A 59 18.92 11.27 -8.36
N LEU A 60 18.05 10.30 -8.63
CA LEU A 60 17.53 9.35 -7.63
C LEU A 60 18.32 8.04 -7.63
N PRO A 61 19.13 7.77 -6.58
CA PRO A 61 19.88 6.53 -6.48
C PRO A 61 18.98 5.35 -6.12
N PHE A 62 19.41 4.14 -6.46
CA PHE A 62 18.77 2.91 -6.00
C PHE A 62 19.10 2.65 -4.52
N THR A 63 18.13 2.83 -3.62
CA THR A 63 18.29 2.65 -2.16
C THR A 63 17.61 1.40 -1.61
N TYR A 64 17.03 0.58 -2.50
CA TYR A 64 16.26 -0.61 -2.14
C TYR A 64 17.15 -1.85 -1.95
N PRO A 65 16.68 -2.88 -1.22
CA PRO A 65 17.44 -4.12 -1.07
C PRO A 65 17.61 -4.84 -2.43
N PRO A 66 18.68 -5.63 -2.61
CA PRO A 66 18.93 -6.35 -3.87
C PRO A 66 17.82 -7.33 -4.23
N PHE A 67 17.08 -7.82 -3.23
CA PHE A 67 15.84 -8.58 -3.45
C PHE A 67 14.82 -7.84 -4.33
N ALA A 68 14.65 -6.52 -4.15
CA ALA A 68 13.75 -5.74 -4.98
C ALA A 68 14.21 -5.77 -6.45
N ALA A 69 15.50 -5.56 -6.69
CA ALA A 69 16.05 -5.60 -8.04
C ALA A 69 15.86 -6.99 -8.70
N VAL A 70 15.97 -8.09 -7.94
CA VAL A 70 15.66 -9.45 -8.43
C VAL A 70 14.19 -9.62 -8.80
N VAL A 71 13.27 -9.11 -7.98
CA VAL A 71 11.81 -9.21 -8.25
C VAL A 71 11.41 -8.39 -9.48
N PHE A 72 12.03 -7.23 -9.69
CA PHE A 72 11.77 -6.37 -10.84
C PHE A 72 12.58 -6.75 -12.08
N TYR A 73 13.57 -7.64 -11.97
CA TYR A 73 14.37 -8.14 -13.08
C TYR A 73 13.52 -8.66 -14.26
N PRO A 74 12.56 -9.59 -14.12
CA PRO A 74 11.78 -10.03 -15.28
C PRO A 74 10.99 -8.90 -15.96
N LEU A 75 10.66 -7.82 -15.23
CA LEU A 75 9.90 -6.69 -15.77
C LEU A 75 10.80 -5.72 -16.55
N HIS A 76 12.10 -5.63 -16.26
CA HIS A 76 13.01 -4.72 -16.97
C HIS A 76 13.21 -5.10 -18.45
N LEU A 77 12.93 -6.35 -18.81
CA LEU A 77 13.00 -6.86 -20.18
C LEU A 77 11.86 -6.36 -21.07
N LEU A 78 10.78 -5.83 -20.48
CA LEU A 78 9.62 -5.32 -21.20
C LEU A 78 9.77 -3.81 -21.46
N PRO A 79 9.15 -3.28 -22.54
CA PRO A 79 9.16 -1.85 -22.80
C PRO A 79 8.49 -1.11 -21.65
N PHE A 80 9.12 -0.04 -21.17
CA PHE A 80 8.70 0.71 -19.98
C PHE A 80 7.21 1.10 -20.01
N GLY A 81 6.72 1.58 -21.16
CA GLY A 81 5.31 1.98 -21.31
C GLY A 81 4.32 0.85 -21.04
N LEU A 82 4.66 -0.39 -21.40
CA LEU A 82 3.82 -1.56 -21.12
C LEU A 82 3.84 -1.90 -19.63
N VAL A 83 5.02 -1.88 -19.00
CA VAL A 83 5.16 -2.13 -17.56
C VAL A 83 4.39 -1.07 -16.77
N ALA A 84 4.55 0.21 -17.11
CA ALA A 84 3.85 1.32 -16.49
C ALA A 84 2.33 1.19 -16.61
N PHE A 85 1.81 0.84 -17.79
CA PHE A 85 0.39 0.61 -17.99
C PHE A 85 -0.12 -0.55 -17.14
N LEU A 86 0.53 -1.72 -17.20
CA LEU A 86 0.15 -2.90 -16.43
C LEU A 86 0.22 -2.63 -14.92
N TRP A 87 1.23 -1.90 -14.46
CA TRP A 87 1.39 -1.52 -13.05
C TRP A 87 0.26 -0.60 -12.58
N GLN A 88 -0.14 0.34 -13.43
CA GLN A 88 -1.27 1.23 -13.14
C GLN A 88 -2.58 0.46 -13.03
N ILE A 89 -2.84 -0.48 -13.93
CA ILE A 89 -4.03 -1.35 -13.89
C ILE A 89 -3.99 -2.27 -12.67
N ALA A 90 -2.84 -2.86 -12.35
CA ALA A 90 -2.66 -3.72 -11.18
C ALA A 90 -2.96 -2.97 -9.88
N THR A 91 -2.49 -1.72 -9.76
CA THR A 91 -2.78 -0.87 -8.59
C THR A 91 -4.27 -0.57 -8.45
N MET A 92 -4.95 -0.26 -9.55
CA MET A 92 -6.41 -0.04 -9.55
C MET A 92 -7.17 -1.30 -9.14
N ALA A 93 -6.77 -2.46 -9.66
CA ALA A 93 -7.37 -3.74 -9.31
C ALA A 93 -7.14 -4.12 -7.85
N ALA A 94 -5.94 -3.90 -7.33
CA ALA A 94 -5.60 -4.12 -5.92
C ALA A 94 -6.44 -3.23 -4.98
N LEU A 95 -6.59 -1.95 -5.31
CA LEU A 95 -7.42 -1.02 -4.55
C LEU A 95 -8.89 -1.46 -4.56
N TYR A 96 -9.43 -1.81 -5.73
CA TYR A 96 -10.78 -2.34 -5.84
C TYR A 96 -10.96 -3.60 -4.99
N GLY A 97 -10.01 -4.54 -5.06
CA GLY A 97 -9.99 -5.76 -4.25
C GLY A 97 -10.00 -5.46 -2.75
N ALA A 98 -9.14 -4.58 -2.27
CA ALA A 98 -9.07 -4.17 -0.87
C ALA A 98 -10.40 -3.58 -0.37
N ILE A 99 -11.03 -2.71 -1.17
CA ILE A 99 -12.36 -2.13 -0.86
C ILE A 99 -13.42 -3.24 -0.80
N ARG A 100 -13.44 -4.16 -1.76
CA ARG A 100 -14.42 -5.27 -1.79
C ARG A 100 -14.24 -6.24 -0.64
N ILE A 101 -13.00 -6.54 -0.25
CA ILE A 101 -12.70 -7.35 0.94
C ILE A 101 -13.22 -6.64 2.18
N SER A 102 -12.94 -5.35 2.34
CA SER A 102 -13.40 -4.54 3.48
C SER A 102 -14.93 -4.48 3.60
N GLN A 103 -15.61 -4.31 2.46
CA GLN A 103 -17.08 -4.37 2.40
C GLN A 103 -17.61 -5.75 2.79
N ARG A 104 -17.01 -6.84 2.30
CA ARG A 104 -17.42 -8.22 2.66
C ARG A 104 -17.22 -8.50 4.15
N LEU A 105 -16.12 -8.05 4.74
CA LEU A 105 -15.83 -8.22 6.16
C LEU A 105 -16.80 -7.44 7.06
N THR A 106 -17.28 -6.27 6.59
CA THR A 106 -18.23 -5.43 7.33
C THR A 106 -19.68 -5.87 7.13
N ALA A 107 -20.01 -6.36 5.94
CA ALA A 107 -21.34 -6.88 5.61
C ALA A 107 -21.57 -8.32 6.09
N ALA A 108 -20.49 -9.06 6.45
CA ALA A 108 -20.62 -10.35 7.09
C ALA A 108 -21.37 -10.17 8.43
N PRO A 109 -22.45 -10.93 8.68
CA PRO A 109 -23.10 -10.91 9.98
C PRO A 109 -22.05 -11.21 11.05
N ALA A 110 -22.10 -10.48 12.17
CA ALA A 110 -21.14 -10.64 13.26
C ALA A 110 -21.14 -12.11 13.72
N GLY A 111 -20.20 -12.88 13.20
CA GLY A 111 -20.04 -14.27 13.59
C GLY A 111 -19.70 -14.36 15.08
N PRO A 112 -19.75 -15.56 15.68
CA PRO A 112 -19.43 -15.76 17.09
C PRO A 112 -18.10 -15.11 17.51
N ALA A 113 -17.12 -15.04 16.61
CA ALA A 113 -15.83 -14.38 16.81
C ALA A 113 -15.91 -12.84 16.95
N ALA A 114 -16.77 -12.17 16.17
CA ALA A 114 -16.99 -10.72 16.30
C ALA A 114 -17.78 -10.37 17.56
N ALA A 115 -18.68 -11.28 17.98
CA ALA A 115 -19.36 -11.21 19.27
C ALA A 115 -18.39 -11.43 20.45
N ASP A 116 -17.44 -12.37 20.34
CA ASP A 116 -16.40 -12.60 21.36
C ASP A 116 -15.47 -11.38 21.48
N TRP A 117 -14.99 -10.80 20.37
CA TRP A 117 -14.20 -9.56 20.43
C TRP A 117 -14.98 -8.43 21.11
N ARG A 118 -16.25 -8.23 20.74
CA ARG A 118 -17.11 -7.21 21.36
C ARG A 118 -17.35 -7.47 22.84
N TRP A 119 -17.48 -8.74 23.27
CA TRP A 119 -17.61 -9.11 24.68
C TRP A 119 -16.31 -8.95 25.46
N ARG A 120 -15.17 -9.35 24.89
CA ARG A 120 -13.84 -9.25 25.51
C ARG A 120 -13.42 -7.81 25.73
N GLY A 121 -13.66 -6.93 24.76
CA GLY A 121 -13.42 -5.49 24.90
C GLY A 121 -14.31 -4.82 25.95
N ARG A 122 -15.57 -5.26 26.08
CA ARG A 122 -16.50 -4.75 27.11
C ARG A 122 -16.14 -5.24 28.51
N ARG A 123 -15.70 -6.50 28.65
CA ARG A 123 -15.26 -7.08 29.93
C ARG A 123 -14.01 -6.38 30.46
N SER A 124 -13.04 -6.10 29.59
CA SER A 124 -11.83 -5.32 29.92
C SER A 124 -12.17 -3.92 30.45
N ARG A 125 -13.07 -3.18 29.79
CA ARG A 125 -13.53 -1.86 30.28
C ARG A 125 -14.28 -1.94 31.61
N SER A 126 -15.09 -2.97 31.83
CA SER A 126 -15.80 -3.15 33.10
C SER A 126 -14.91 -3.54 34.28
N GLY A 127 -13.75 -4.16 34.01
CA GLY A 127 -12.72 -4.42 35.03
C GLY A 127 -12.02 -3.15 35.48
N LEU A 128 -11.66 -2.27 34.54
CA LEU A 128 -11.08 -0.96 34.85
C LEU A 128 -12.05 -0.06 35.66
N SER A 129 -13.35 -0.08 35.36
CA SER A 129 -14.32 0.72 36.12
C SER A 129 -14.54 0.23 37.55
N ARG A 130 -14.36 -1.06 37.85
CA ARG A 130 -14.44 -1.56 39.24
C ARG A 130 -13.24 -1.15 40.08
N CYS A 131 -12.04 -1.05 39.49
CA CYS A 131 -10.86 -0.53 40.19
C CYS A 131 -10.96 0.98 40.46
N ALA A 132 -11.56 1.75 39.53
CA ALA A 132 -11.76 3.19 39.71
C ALA A 132 -12.86 3.55 40.72
N ALA A 133 -13.87 2.69 40.90
CA ALA A 133 -14.95 2.92 41.87
C ALA A 133 -14.55 2.60 43.33
N HIS A 134 -13.42 1.93 43.56
CA HIS A 134 -12.92 1.60 44.90
C HIS A 134 -11.85 2.57 45.44
N SER A 135 -11.48 3.62 44.70
CA SER A 135 -10.39 4.53 45.10
C SER A 135 -10.86 5.76 45.89
N THR A 136 -11.78 5.60 46.85
CA THR A 136 -12.05 6.64 47.87
C THR A 136 -11.73 6.17 49.29
N THR A 137 -11.16 4.96 49.48
CA THR A 137 -10.72 4.55 50.81
C THR A 137 -9.46 3.68 50.73
N ALA A 138 -8.34 4.33 51.04
CA ALA A 138 -7.11 3.78 51.63
C ALA A 138 -6.66 2.33 51.31
N ARG A 139 -5.47 2.27 50.70
CA ARG A 139 -4.33 1.39 51.07
C ARG A 139 -4.32 -0.07 50.58
N SER A 140 -3.31 -0.30 49.74
CA SER A 140 -2.47 -1.50 49.57
C SER A 140 -3.06 -2.80 49.00
N MET A 141 -2.20 -3.37 48.14
CA MET A 141 -2.01 -4.79 47.81
C MET A 141 -2.84 -5.39 46.68
N PHE A 142 -2.08 -5.91 45.71
CA PHE A 142 -2.41 -6.98 44.77
C PHE A 142 -3.37 -6.66 43.60
N CYS A 143 -2.75 -6.39 42.44
CA CYS A 143 -3.25 -6.88 41.16
C CYS A 143 -2.31 -8.03 40.73
N SER A 144 -2.78 -9.27 40.78
CA SER A 144 -2.27 -10.44 40.05
C SER A 144 -3.37 -10.94 39.13
#